data_AF-A0A529T0H3-F1
#
_entry.id   AF-A0A529T0H3-F1
#
_cell.length_a   1.000
_cell.length_b   1.000
_cell.length_c   1.000
_cell.angle_alpha   90.00
_cell.angle_beta   90.00
_cell.angle_gamma   90.00
#
_symmetry.space_group_name_H-M   'P 1'
#
loop_
_entity.id
_entity.type
_entity.pdbx_description
1 polymer ?
#
loop_
_entity_poly.entity_id
_entity_poly.type
_entity_poly.pdbx_seq_one_letter_code
_entity_poly.pdbx_strand_id
1 'polypeptide(L)'
;RLCHEAGIERFLLDLARDPKLRDRLIERRLERFIGVIYRPETELHSHYADASLARQFDAFVWFDETSAVMPLGPEHAAEGMPETYPFGV
;
A
#
# COMPACT_ATOMS: atom_id res chain seq x y z
N ARG A 1 -3.72 10.47 -4.72
CA ARG A 1 -4.03 11.92 -4.82
C ARG A 1 -4.70 12.44 -3.54
N LEU A 2 -5.85 11.91 -3.10
CA LEU A 2 -6.56 12.36 -1.87
C LEU A 2 -5.68 12.52 -0.62
N CYS A 3 -4.85 11.52 -0.30
CA CYS A 3 -4.02 11.56 0.91
C CYS A 3 -2.88 12.59 0.80
N HIS A 4 -2.19 12.63 -0.34
CA HIS A 4 -1.18 13.65 -0.64
C HIS A 4 -1.73 15.09 -0.55
N GLU A 5 -2.93 15.31 -1.11
CA GLU A 5 -3.59 16.63 -1.08
C GLU A 5 -4.01 17.08 0.32
N ALA A 6 -4.04 16.18 1.32
CA ALA A 6 -4.27 16.57 2.71
C ALA A 6 -3.11 17.39 3.29
N GLY A 7 -1.94 17.40 2.64
CA GLY A 7 -0.76 18.16 3.07
C GLY A 7 -0.14 17.63 4.38
N ILE A 8 -0.44 16.39 4.75
CA ILE A 8 0.09 15.72 5.94
C ILE A 8 0.99 14.57 5.47
N GLU A 9 2.29 14.68 5.73
CA GLU A 9 3.32 13.75 5.23
C GLU A 9 3.09 12.29 5.66
N ARG A 10 2.57 12.09 6.88
CA ARG A 10 2.31 10.77 7.44
C ARG A 10 1.20 10.80 8.46
N PHE A 11 0.27 9.86 8.36
CA PHE A 11 -0.84 9.78 9.29
C PHE A 11 -1.43 8.36 9.36
N LEU A 12 -2.14 8.11 10.45
CA LEU A 12 -2.99 6.94 10.64
C LEU A 12 -4.44 7.40 10.59
N LEU A 13 -5.23 6.79 9.72
CA LEU A 13 -6.68 6.86 9.75
C LEU A 13 -7.19 5.64 10.54
N ASP A 14 -7.71 5.90 11.73
CA ASP A 14 -8.58 4.96 12.42
C ASP A 14 -10.01 5.18 11.93
N LEU A 15 -10.52 4.27 11.11
CA LEU A 15 -11.81 4.42 10.43
C LEU A 15 -12.99 4.16 11.37
N ALA A 16 -12.76 3.58 12.56
CA ALA A 16 -13.79 3.44 13.58
C ALA A 16 -14.00 4.75 14.37
N ARG A 17 -12.98 5.61 14.43
CA ARG A 17 -12.98 6.82 15.26
C ARG A 17 -13.82 7.98 14.70
N ASP A 18 -13.95 8.08 13.37
CA ASP A 18 -14.75 9.11 12.70
C ASP A 18 -15.70 8.49 11.66
N PRO A 19 -16.97 8.25 12.03
CA PRO A 19 -17.97 7.68 11.12
C PRO A 19 -18.23 8.53 9.87
N LYS A 20 -18.14 9.86 9.97
CA LYS A 20 -18.38 10.75 8.80
C LYS A 20 -17.25 10.63 7.79
N LEU A 21 -16.00 10.54 8.27
CA LEU A 21 -14.86 10.28 7.41
C LEU A 21 -14.96 8.89 6.78
N ARG A 22 -15.28 7.87 7.59
CA ARG A 22 -15.48 6.48 7.13
C ARG A 22 -16.48 6.43 5.98
N ASP A 23 -17.65 7.05 6.14
CA ASP A 23 -18.70 7.03 5.12
C ASP A 23 -18.25 7.67 3.79
N ARG A 24 -17.47 8.76 3.84
CA ARG A 24 -16.88 9.39 2.64
C ARG A 24 -15.85 8.50 1.95
N LEU A 25 -15.18 7.64 2.70
CA LEU A 25 -14.18 6.69 2.23
C LEU A 25 -14.79 5.33 1.79
N ILE A 26 -16.11 5.16 1.90
CA ILE A 26 -16.83 4.01 1.32
C ILE A 26 -16.91 4.14 -0.21
N GLU A 27 -17.00 5.36 -0.74
CA GLU A 27 -17.06 5.57 -2.20
C GLU A 27 -15.84 4.94 -2.89
N ARG A 28 -16.15 4.21 -3.95
CA ARG A 28 -15.20 3.43 -4.75
C ARG A 28 -14.28 4.35 -5.55
N ARG A 29 -12.98 4.11 -5.45
CA ARG A 29 -11.92 4.89 -6.12
C ARG A 29 -10.83 3.95 -6.59
N LEU A 30 -10.07 4.40 -7.59
CA LEU A 30 -8.88 3.65 -8.01
C LEU A 30 -7.83 3.69 -6.90
N GLU A 31 -7.51 2.51 -6.38
CA GLU A 31 -6.41 2.27 -5.46
C GLU A 31 -5.25 1.68 -6.25
N ARG A 32 -4.06 2.22 -5.99
CA ARG A 32 -2.82 1.67 -6.52
C ARG A 32 -2.35 0.57 -5.58
N PHE A 33 -2.29 -0.66 -6.08
CA PHE A 33 -1.80 -1.82 -5.35
C PHE A 33 -0.68 -2.48 -6.16
N ILE A 34 0.53 -2.44 -5.64
CA ILE A 34 1.69 -3.14 -6.19
C ILE A 34 2.05 -4.25 -5.21
N GLY A 35 1.89 -5.49 -5.68
CA GLY A 35 2.34 -6.66 -4.93
C GLY A 35 3.79 -6.98 -5.24
N VAL A 36 4.00 -8.23 -5.67
CA VAL A 36 5.31 -8.85 -5.84
C VAL A 36 6.08 -8.32 -7.06
N ILE A 37 5.37 -8.05 -8.16
CA ILE A 37 5.98 -7.66 -9.44
C ILE A 37 5.46 -6.28 -9.81
N TYR A 38 6.36 -5.33 -10.07
CA TYR A 38 6.01 -4.03 -10.65
C TYR A 38 6.16 -4.06 -12.18
N ARG A 39 5.18 -3.51 -12.88
CA ARG A 39 5.11 -3.44 -14.36
C ARG A 39 4.71 -2.01 -14.77
N PRO A 40 5.68 -1.11 -15.00
CA PRO A 40 5.38 0.29 -15.27
C PRO A 40 4.64 0.49 -16.61
N GLU A 41 4.93 -0.32 -17.62
CA GLU A 41 4.35 -0.18 -18.97
C GLU A 41 2.83 -0.40 -18.99
N THR A 42 2.33 -1.19 -18.05
CA THR A 42 0.89 -1.53 -17.93
C THR A 42 0.32 -1.08 -16.59
N GLU A 43 0.92 -0.08 -15.94
CA GLU A 43 0.65 0.23 -14.52
C GLU A 43 -0.84 0.41 -14.21
N LEU A 44 -1.54 1.22 -15.00
CA LEU A 44 -2.98 1.46 -14.79
C LEU A 44 -3.81 0.17 -14.84
N HIS A 45 -3.44 -0.78 -15.70
CA HIS A 45 -4.19 -2.02 -15.87
C HIS A 45 -3.74 -3.12 -14.89
N SER A 46 -2.46 -3.11 -14.51
CA SER A 46 -1.85 -4.17 -13.69
C SER A 46 -1.84 -3.87 -12.20
N HIS A 47 -1.82 -2.59 -11.82
CA HIS A 47 -1.56 -2.12 -10.45
C HIS A 47 -2.59 -1.13 -9.93
N TYR A 48 -3.68 -0.88 -10.67
CA TYR A 48 -4.82 -0.16 -10.13
C TYR A 48 -6.05 -1.05 -10.11
N ALA A 49 -6.75 -1.03 -8.99
CA ALA A 49 -8.01 -1.72 -8.79
C ALA A 49 -9.04 -0.76 -8.23
N ASP A 50 -10.30 -1.00 -8.55
CA ASP A 50 -11.38 -0.26 -7.92
C ASP A 50 -11.61 -0.78 -6.49
N ALA A 51 -11.42 0.13 -5.53
CA ALA A 51 -11.33 -0.17 -4.11
C ALA A 51 -12.25 0.75 -3.30
N SER A 52 -12.78 0.20 -2.21
CA SER A 52 -13.54 0.92 -1.19
C SER A 52 -12.76 0.84 0.11
N LEU A 53 -11.99 1.89 0.41
CA LEU A 53 -11.01 1.90 1.50
C LEU A 53 -11.65 1.48 2.83
N ALA A 54 -12.78 2.11 3.18
CA ALA A 54 -13.48 1.85 4.44
C ALA A 54 -14.23 0.52 4.51
N ARG A 55 -14.33 -0.22 3.39
CA ARG A 55 -14.85 -1.60 3.38
C ARG A 55 -13.75 -2.65 3.41
N GLN A 56 -12.53 -2.28 2.99
CA GLN A 56 -11.38 -3.20 2.93
C GLN A 56 -10.55 -3.19 4.21
N PHE A 57 -10.50 -2.05 4.91
CA PHE A 57 -9.61 -1.85 6.05
C PHE A 57 -10.34 -1.24 7.24
N ASP A 58 -9.93 -1.62 8.44
CA ASP A 58 -10.34 -0.96 9.69
C ASP A 58 -9.48 0.28 10.01
N ALA A 59 -8.24 0.28 9.52
CA ALA A 59 -7.32 1.40 9.65
C ALA A 59 -6.39 1.50 8.44
N PHE A 60 -5.91 2.71 8.15
CA PHE A 60 -5.06 2.98 7.00
C PHE A 60 -3.88 3.88 7.38
N VAL A 61 -2.66 3.43 7.09
CA VAL A 61 -1.43 4.21 7.32
C VAL A 61 -0.98 4.81 6.00
N TRP A 62 -0.77 6.12 5.99
CA TRP A 62 -0.26 6.85 4.84
C TRP A 62 1.16 7.35 5.10
N PHE A 63 1.99 7.22 4.07
CA PHE A 63 3.27 7.90 3.92
C PHE A 63 3.26 8.54 2.54
N ASP A 64 3.55 9.84 2.48
CA ASP A 64 3.49 10.58 1.23
C ASP A 64 4.62 10.20 0.27
N GLU A 65 5.81 9.99 0.83
CA GLU A 65 6.98 9.51 0.13
C GLU A 65 7.52 8.25 0.81
N THR A 66 7.99 7.29 0.01
CA THR A 66 8.62 6.08 0.47
C THR A 66 9.89 5.81 -0.34
N SER A 67 10.83 5.08 0.26
CA SER A 67 12.03 4.60 -0.40
C SER A 67 12.04 3.08 -0.43
N ALA A 68 12.85 2.51 -1.34
CA ALA A 68 13.07 1.07 -1.35
C ALA A 68 13.63 0.59 0.00
N VAL A 69 13.16 -0.58 0.44
CA VAL A 69 13.74 -1.25 1.61
C VAL A 69 15.15 -1.72 1.28
N MET A 70 16.06 -1.59 2.23
CA MET A 70 17.39 -2.16 2.13
C MET A 70 17.36 -3.58 2.70
N PRO A 71 17.77 -4.61 1.91
CA PRO A 71 17.88 -5.96 2.44
C PRO A 71 18.83 -6.00 3.64
N LEU A 72 18.49 -6.83 4.63
CA LEU A 72 19.42 -7.15 5.70
C LEU A 72 20.60 -7.94 5.13
N GLY A 73 21.82 -7.67 5.62
CA GLY A 73 23.03 -8.33 5.15
C GLY A 73 23.05 -9.84 5.46
N PRO A 74 24.00 -10.59 4.88
CA PRO A 74 24.12 -12.04 5.03
C PRO A 74 24.24 -12.51 6.48
N GLU A 75 24.68 -11.66 7.40
CA GLU A 75 24.71 -11.91 8.84
C GLU A 75 23.32 -12.13 9.46
N HIS A 76 22.25 -11.72 8.77
CA HIS A 76 20.85 -11.93 9.16
C HIS A 76 20.18 -13.08 8.41
N ALA A 77 20.89 -13.74 7.48
CA ALA A 77 20.36 -14.91 6.78
C ALA A 77 20.35 -16.11 7.73
N ALA A 78 19.16 -16.51 8.19
CA ALA A 78 19.03 -17.74 8.96
C ALA A 78 19.39 -18.96 8.09
N GLU A 79 20.20 -19.87 8.63
CA GLU A 79 20.57 -21.09 7.93
C GLU A 79 19.30 -21.91 7.62
N GLY A 80 19.08 -22.22 6.34
CA GLY A 80 17.89 -22.97 5.88
C GLY A 80 16.67 -22.12 5.51
N MET A 81 16.75 -20.77 5.52
CA MET A 81 15.70 -19.93 4.94
C MET A 81 15.69 -20.08 3.41
N PRO A 82 14.55 -20.45 2.78
CA PRO A 82 14.44 -20.49 1.33
C PRO A 82 14.57 -19.09 0.74
N GLU A 83 15.08 -18.99 -0.49
CA GLU A 83 15.07 -17.74 -1.23
C GLU A 83 13.62 -17.35 -1.55
N THR A 84 13.11 -16.31 -0.87
CA THR A 84 11.73 -15.82 -1.05
C THR A 84 11.64 -14.70 -2.08
N TYR A 85 12.75 -14.35 -2.75
CA TYR A 85 12.73 -13.35 -3.78
C TYR A 85 11.92 -13.87 -4.98
N PRO A 86 10.90 -13.13 -5.41
CA PRO A 86 10.08 -13.55 -6.52
C PRO A 86 10.90 -13.52 -7.81
N PHE A 87 11.00 -14.66 -8.47
CA PHE A 87 11.46 -14.74 -9.84
C PHE A 87 10.22 -14.70 -10.76
N GLY A 88 10.17 -13.72 -11.66
CA GLY A 88 9.14 -13.67 -12.68
C GLY A 88 9.37 -14.81 -13.68
N VAL A 89 8.44 -15.76 -13.77
CA VAL A 89 8.36 -16.75 -14.85
C VAL A 89 7.50 -16.20 -15.98
#